data_AF-A0A2R6MIR9-F1
#
_entry.id   AF-A0A2R6MIR9-F1
#
_cell.length_a   1.000
_cell.length_b   1.000
_cell.length_c   1.000
_cell.angle_alpha   90.00
_cell.angle_beta   90.00
_cell.angle_gamma   90.00
#
_symmetry.space_group_name_H-M   'P 1'
#
loop_
_entity.id
_entity.type
_entity.pdbx_description
1 polymer ?
#
loop_
_entity_poly.entity_id
_entity_poly.type
_entity_poly.pdbx_seq_one_letter_code
_entity_poly.pdbx_strand_id
1 'polypeptide(L)' 'MERHHLVPEHRDESPVAVVCSPCHDQLHALFTNDELIETYHTVETLRAADRMQSYLDWIRTTNKTRIDVRTSNDVRERR' A
#
# COMPACT_ATOMS: atom_id res chain seq x y z
N MET A 1 -7.70 -10.41 -5.66
CA MET A 1 -7.80 -8.94 -5.54
C MET A 1 -8.40 -8.65 -4.19
N GLU A 2 -7.99 -7.56 -3.56
CA GLU A 2 -8.32 -7.22 -2.18
C GLU A 2 -8.80 -5.76 -2.09
N ARG A 3 -9.71 -5.48 -1.14
CA ARG A 3 -10.19 -4.13 -0.85
C ARG A 3 -9.26 -3.51 0.18
N HIS A 4 -8.56 -2.45 -0.22
CA HIS A 4 -7.74 -1.65 0.68
C HIS A 4 -8.51 -0.38 1.06
N HIS A 5 -8.87 -0.23 2.33
CA HIS A 5 -9.46 1.00 2.86
C HIS A 5 -8.32 1.96 3.18
N LEU A 6 -8.31 3.11 2.51
CA LEU A 6 -7.25 4.10 2.66
C LEU A 6 -7.28 4.81 4.02
N VAL A 7 -8.46 4.87 4.65
CA VAL A 7 -8.67 5.42 6.00
C VAL A 7 -9.47 4.39 6.82
N PRO A 8 -8.81 3.47 7.55
CA PRO A 8 -9.47 2.36 8.24
C PRO A 8 -10.44 2.78 9.34
N GLU A 9 -10.23 3.95 9.95
CA GLU A 9 -11.05 4.46 11.05
C GLU A 9 -12.41 4.99 10.58
N HIS A 10 -12.51 5.40 9.31
CA HIS A 10 -13.71 6.01 8.73
C HIS A 10 -14.18 5.17 7.53
N ARG A 11 -14.41 3.86 7.75
CA ARG A 11 -14.65 2.90 6.64
C ARG A 11 -15.80 3.27 5.72
N ASP A 12 -16.83 3.96 6.24
CA ASP A 12 -18.02 4.33 5.49
C ASP A 12 -17.77 5.49 4.50
N GLU A 13 -16.75 6.32 4.77
CA GLU A 13 -16.38 7.49 3.97
C GLU A 13 -15.02 7.34 3.28
N SER A 14 -14.22 6.38 3.75
CA SER A 14 -12.89 6.07 3.23
C SER A 14 -12.96 5.66 1.77
N PRO A 15 -12.16 6.29 0.89
CA PRO A 15 -11.97 5.75 -0.45
C PRO A 15 -11.44 4.32 -0.36
N VAL A 16 -11.98 3.44 -1.20
CA VAL A 16 -11.59 2.03 -1.28
C VAL A 16 -10.84 1.80 -2.57
N ALA A 17 -9.58 1.40 -2.44
CA ALA A 17 -8.78 0.98 -3.58
C ALA A 17 -8.91 -0.53 -3.77
N VAL A 18 -9.22 -0.97 -4.99
CA VAL A 18 -9.11 -2.40 -5.35
C VAL A 18 -7.68 -2.65 -5.77
N VAL A 19 -6.95 -3.42 -4.97
CA VAL A 19 -5.54 -3.73 -5.21
C VAL A 19 -5.32 -5.22 -5.40
N CYS A 20 -4.21 -5.58 -6.04
CA CYS A 20 -3.78 -6.96 -6.08
C CYS A 20 -3.30 -7.40 -4.68
N SER A 21 -3.32 -8.71 -4.38
CA SER A 21 -2.86 -9.18 -3.06
C SER A 21 -1.41 -8.83 -2.75
N PRO A 22 -0.44 -9.05 -3.68
CA PRO A 22 0.93 -8.64 -3.39
C PRO A 22 1.09 -7.12 -3.26
N CYS A 23 0.23 -6.35 -3.92
CA CYS A 23 0.20 -4.88 -3.81
C CYS A 23 -0.24 -4.46 -2.40
N HIS A 24 -1.25 -5.14 -1.84
CA HIS A 24 -1.74 -4.89 -0.48
C HIS A 24 -0.65 -5.15 0.56
N ASP A 25 0.02 -6.30 0.46
CA ASP A 25 1.13 -6.65 1.36
C ASP A 25 2.28 -5.65 1.26
N GLN A 26 2.59 -5.18 0.04
CA GLN A 26 3.63 -4.19 -0.19
C GLN A 26 3.31 -2.84 0.47
N LEU A 27 2.06 -2.39 0.44
CA LEU A 27 1.65 -1.14 1.08
C LEU A 27 1.94 -1.16 2.59
N HIS A 28 1.50 -2.21 3.28
CA HIS A 28 1.73 -2.35 4.73
C HIS A 28 3.18 -2.67 5.10
N ALA A 29 4.00 -3.06 4.13
CA ALA A 29 5.43 -3.22 4.34
C ALA A 29 6.20 -1.90 4.18
N LEU A 30 5.70 -0.96 3.38
CA LEU A 30 6.37 0.31 3.12
C LEU A 30 5.85 1.43 4.00
N PHE A 31 4.56 1.47 4.30
CA PHE A 31 3.93 2.59 4.97
C PHE A 31 3.30 2.16 6.30
N THR A 32 3.40 3.03 7.30
CA THR A 32 2.61 2.89 8.53
C THR A 32 1.14 3.21 8.27
N ASN A 33 0.25 2.84 9.18
CA ASN A 33 -1.16 3.24 9.07
C ASN A 33 -1.30 4.77 9.11
N ASP A 34 -0.52 5.45 9.96
CA ASP A 34 -0.54 6.92 10.04
C ASP A 34 -0.12 7.55 8.71
N GLU A 35 0.95 7.06 8.07
CA GLU A 35 1.37 7.55 6.75
C GLU A 35 0.27 7.33 5.69
N LEU A 36 -0.41 6.18 5.72
CA LEU A 36 -1.52 5.87 4.82
C LEU A 36 -2.71 6.82 5.03
N ILE A 37 -3.03 7.16 6.28
CA ILE A 37 -4.16 8.04 6.62
C ILE A 37 -3.82 9.51 6.33
N GLU A 38 -2.62 9.98 6.69
CA GLU A 38 -2.28 11.40 6.61
C GLU A 38 -1.81 11.79 5.21
N THR A 39 -0.91 10.99 4.61
CA THR A 39 -0.21 11.36 3.38
C THR A 39 -0.73 10.61 2.15
N TYR A 40 -1.08 9.34 2.30
CA TYR A 40 -1.41 8.46 1.18
C TYR A 40 -2.87 8.00 1.14
N HIS A 41 -3.79 8.84 1.57
CA HIS A 41 -5.21 8.51 1.72
C HIS A 41 -6.01 8.51 0.40
N THR A 42 -5.33 8.67 -0.74
CA THR A 42 -5.92 8.55 -2.09
C THR A 42 -5.11 7.60 -2.98
N VAL A 43 -5.76 7.04 -4.01
CA VAL A 43 -5.08 6.17 -4.98
C VAL A 43 -3.99 6.93 -5.74
N GLU A 44 -4.24 8.20 -6.04
CA GLU A 44 -3.32 9.12 -6.70
C GLU A 44 -2.06 9.33 -5.86
N THR A 45 -2.21 9.65 -4.57
CA THR A 45 -1.07 9.80 -3.65
C THR A 45 -0.28 8.51 -3.50
N LEU A 46 -0.95 7.36 -3.43
CA LEU A 46 -0.28 6.05 -3.37
C LEU A 46 0.50 5.73 -4.65
N ARG A 47 -0.09 6.03 -5.82
CA ARG A 47 0.56 5.83 -7.11
C ARG A 47 1.72 6.78 -7.35
N ALA A 48 1.71 7.95 -6.72
CA ALA A 48 2.77 8.95 -6.82
C ALA A 48 3.88 8.76 -5.76
N ALA A 49 3.70 7.87 -4.77
CA ALA A 49 4.66 7.68 -3.69
C ALA A 49 6.01 7.17 -4.22
N ASP A 50 7.10 7.88 -3.92
CA ASP A 50 8.45 7.54 -4.38
C ASP A 50 8.87 6.13 -3.97
N ARG A 51 8.57 5.75 -2.71
CA ARG A 51 8.87 4.43 -2.13
C ARG A 51 8.17 3.28 -2.86
N MET A 52 7.13 3.59 -3.66
CA MET A 52 6.29 2.62 -4.36
C MET A 52 6.63 2.52 -5.86
N GLN A 53 7.33 3.50 -6.46
CA GLN A 53 7.54 3.56 -7.92
C GLN A 53 8.23 2.31 -8.47
N SER A 54 9.40 1.96 -7.92
CA SER A 54 10.16 0.78 -8.37
C SER A 54 9.37 -0.52 -8.25
N TYR A 55 8.53 -0.64 -7.21
CA TYR A 55 7.66 -1.80 -7.03
C TYR A 55 6.55 -1.83 -8.09
N LEU A 56 5.92 -0.69 -8.38
CA LEU A 56 4.85 -0.59 -9.37
C LEU A 56 5.34 -0.96 -10.77
N ASP A 57 6.53 -0.49 -11.15
CA ASP A 57 7.13 -0.81 -12.44
C ASP A 57 7.43 -2.30 -12.57
N TRP A 58 7.93 -2.91 -11.49
CA TRP A 58 8.19 -4.35 -11.46
C TRP A 58 6.90 -5.20 -11.46
N ILE A 59 5.92 -4.88 -10.60
CA ILE A 59 4.74 -5.73 -10.44
C ILE A 59 3.84 -5.69 -11.68
N ARG A 60 3.82 -4.57 -12.43
CA ARG A 60 3.07 -4.44 -13.71
C ARG A 60 3.55 -5.40 -14.79
N THR A 61 4.82 -5.80 -14.76
CA THR A 61 5.41 -6.72 -15.73
C THR A 61 5.43 -8.17 -15.24
N THR A 62 4.91 -8.42 -14.04
CA THR A 62 5.04 -9.68 -13.32
C THR A 62 3.67 -10.38 -13.16
N ASN A 63 3.59 -11.67 -13.50
CA ASN A 63 2.37 -12.49 -13.33
C ASN A 63 2.27 -13.19 -11.95
N LYS A 64 2.95 -12.65 -10.93
CA LYS A 64 2.97 -13.26 -9.59
C LYS A 64 1.71 -12.86 -8.82
N THR A 65 1.04 -13.86 -8.27
CA THR A 65 -0.13 -13.68 -7.40
C THR A 65 0.24 -13.67 -5.92
N ARG A 66 1.46 -14.06 -5.57
CA ARG A 66 2.02 -14.06 -4.21
C ARG A 66 3.51 -13.74 -4.26
N ILE A 67 3.97 -12.91 -3.32
CA ILE A 67 5.38 -12.51 -3.18
C ILE A 67 5.74 -12.52 -1.69
N ASP A 68 7.03 -12.73 -1.39
CA ASP A 68 7.53 -12.54 -0.03
C ASP A 68 7.86 -11.06 0.18
N VAL A 69 7.03 -10.37 0.94
CA VAL A 69 7.23 -8.96 1.27
C VAL A 69 7.99 -8.85 2.59
N ARG A 70 9.03 -8.00 2.61
CA ARG A 70 9.74 -7.62 3.83
C ARG A 70 9.33 -6.21 4.25
N THR A 71 8.79 -6.08 5.46
CA THR A 71 8.50 -4.79 6.09
C THR A 71 9.76 -3.94 6.21
N SER A 72 9.69 -2.66 5.83
CA SER A 72 10.79 -1.70 5.95
C SER A 72 11.15 -1.46 7.41
N ASN A 73 12.37 -1.02 7.67
CA ASN A 73 12.78 -0.66 9.03
C ASN A 73 11.94 0.49 9.58
N ASP A 74 11.64 1.50 8.76
CA ASP A 74 10.80 2.64 9.15
C ASP A 74 9.46 2.19 9.73
N VAL A 75 8.80 1.22 9.09
CA VAL A 75 7.52 0.69 9.56
C VAL A 75 7.71 -0.14 10.83
N ARG A 76 8.77 -0.96 10.92
CA ARG A 76 9.05 -1.79 12.11
C ARG A 76 9.33 -0.97 13.35
N GLU A 77 10.04 0.15 13.20
CA GLU A 77 10.41 1.03 14.31
C GLU A 77 9.25 1.90 14.80
N ARG A 78 8.24 2.13 13.95
CA ARG A 78 7.07 2.96 14.23
C ARG A 78 5.78 2.16 14.52
N ARG A 79 5.88 0.84 14.64
CA ARG A 79 4.74 -0.06 14.89
C ARG A 79 4.50 -0.30 16.38
#